data_AF-H2YH26-F1
#
_entry.id   AF-H2YH26-F1
#
_cell.length_a   1.000
_cell.length_b   1.000
_cell.length_c   1.000
_cell.angle_alpha   90.00
_cell.angle_beta   90.00
_cell.angle_gamma   90.00
#
_symmetry.space_group_name_H-M   'P 1'
#
loop_
_entity.id
_entity.type
_entity.pdbx_description
1 polymer ?
#
loop_
_entity_poly.entity_id
_entity_poly.type
_entity_poly.pdbx_seq_one_letter_code
_entity_poly.pdbx_strand_id
1 'polypeptide(L)'
;MVAMSEKVGDLGIKKTLIKEGNGKRPTFGLGSKATFHFKSILSPKAGEEVETVIDDSKKHLKPFELLIGKKFKLQCWEECVKTMLHGEISRFHCPVEQVLDYPTISRSLRDLYHGKDHTSHTCGLHAIEDGLGYDDLNKLQKHLKPITFELELLKVEEPDMYEKELWQMDAPEMLANVPRYHEEGNRLFKDGKIAEAEKKYANAIGCLKHLQIKERPGTDSWVDLDKKQIPLLLNYAQCKLNQNEFSVCITNCTEVLEKIDGTDNVKALFKRGKAHAMILNEKECKSDFQRAIKLDPTVQGAVNRELTAMGEREKQRDSALSKHLKGMFN
;
A
#
# COMPACT_ATOMS: atom_id res chain seq x y z
N MET A 1 -25.98 20.55 -32.60
CA MET A 1 -24.69 19.94 -32.98
C MET A 1 -24.86 18.44 -32.89
N VAL A 2 -24.64 17.72 -33.99
CA VAL A 2 -24.70 16.24 -34.00
C VAL A 2 -23.48 15.76 -33.22
N ALA A 3 -23.69 15.16 -32.06
CA ALA A 3 -22.61 14.53 -31.31
C ALA A 3 -21.99 13.43 -32.19
N MET A 4 -20.73 13.62 -32.61
CA MET A 4 -20.03 12.62 -33.41
C MET A 4 -19.76 11.41 -32.51
N SER A 5 -20.43 10.28 -32.78
CA SER A 5 -20.19 9.04 -32.05
C SER A 5 -19.01 8.29 -32.68
N GLU A 6 -17.90 8.18 -31.95
CA GLU A 6 -16.74 7.41 -32.39
C GLU A 6 -16.79 6.00 -31.79
N LYS A 7 -16.40 4.97 -32.56
CA LYS A 7 -16.23 3.62 -32.02
C LYS A 7 -14.91 3.52 -31.29
N VAL A 8 -14.91 2.98 -30.08
CA VAL A 8 -13.70 2.78 -29.28
C VAL A 8 -13.24 1.33 -29.38
N GLY A 9 -12.13 1.12 -30.08
CA GLY A 9 -11.55 -0.21 -30.32
C GLY A 9 -12.55 -1.19 -30.97
N ASP A 10 -12.38 -2.48 -30.68
CA ASP A 10 -13.24 -3.55 -31.19
C ASP A 10 -14.35 -3.97 -30.22
N LEU A 11 -14.54 -3.21 -29.13
CA LEU A 11 -15.43 -3.58 -28.01
C LEU A 11 -16.89 -3.14 -28.19
N GLY A 12 -17.23 -2.57 -29.35
CA GLY A 12 -18.59 -2.06 -29.63
C GLY A 12 -18.99 -0.83 -28.80
N ILE A 13 -18.03 -0.22 -28.10
CA ILE A 13 -18.24 0.96 -27.25
C ILE A 13 -18.40 2.20 -28.14
N LYS A 14 -19.39 3.05 -27.82
CA LYS A 14 -19.61 4.33 -28.51
C LYS A 14 -19.20 5.49 -27.61
N LYS A 15 -18.26 6.30 -28.08
CA LYS A 15 -17.80 7.52 -27.41
C LYS A 15 -18.57 8.73 -27.91
N THR A 16 -18.98 9.58 -26.99
CA THR A 16 -19.58 10.89 -27.21
C THR A 16 -18.81 11.93 -26.42
N LEU A 17 -18.15 12.85 -27.11
CA LEU A 17 -17.41 13.94 -26.47
C LEU A 17 -18.36 14.97 -25.84
N ILE A 18 -18.11 15.34 -24.59
CA ILE A 18 -18.89 16.35 -23.85
C ILE A 18 -18.08 17.64 -23.69
N LYS A 19 -16.79 17.51 -23.36
CA LYS A 19 -15.86 18.63 -23.23
C LYS A 19 -14.52 18.24 -23.82
N GLU A 20 -14.00 19.07 -24.72
CA GLU A 20 -12.65 18.91 -25.27
C GLU A 20 -11.60 19.00 -24.15
N GLY A 21 -10.62 18.10 -24.21
CA GLY A 21 -9.41 18.19 -23.38
C GLY A 21 -8.35 19.05 -24.07
N ASN A 22 -7.24 19.24 -23.36
CA ASN A 22 -6.15 20.11 -23.78
C ASN A 22 -4.86 19.32 -24.03
N GLY A 23 -3.97 19.91 -24.83
CA GLY A 23 -2.62 19.41 -25.03
C GLY A 23 -2.53 18.22 -25.98
N LYS A 24 -1.40 17.52 -25.92
CA LYS A 24 -1.16 16.31 -26.73
C LYS A 24 -1.77 15.10 -26.04
N ARG A 25 -2.24 14.12 -26.83
CA ARG A 25 -2.72 12.85 -26.30
C ARG A 25 -1.60 12.15 -25.52
N PRO A 26 -1.86 11.69 -24.28
CA PRO A 26 -0.91 10.88 -23.53
C PRO A 26 -0.58 9.57 -24.27
N THR A 27 0.62 9.03 -24.06
CA THR A 27 1.08 7.80 -24.72
C THR A 27 0.39 6.55 -24.19
N PHE A 28 -0.07 6.58 -22.93
CA PHE A 28 -0.66 5.44 -22.22
C PHE A 28 0.17 4.15 -22.36
N GLY A 29 1.49 4.25 -22.12
CA GLY A 29 2.38 3.10 -22.10
C GLY A 29 2.00 2.07 -21.04
N LEU A 30 2.46 0.82 -21.18
CA LEU A 30 2.26 -0.22 -20.18
C LEU A 30 2.76 0.24 -18.81
N GLY A 31 1.89 0.17 -17.80
CA GLY A 31 2.17 0.68 -16.46
C GLY A 31 1.91 2.18 -16.27
N SER A 32 1.36 2.90 -17.25
CA SER A 32 0.91 4.29 -17.02
C SER A 32 -0.22 4.30 -15.99
N LYS A 33 -0.29 5.33 -15.16
CA LYS A 33 -1.39 5.56 -14.23
C LYS A 33 -2.29 6.68 -14.75
N ALA A 34 -3.53 6.34 -15.08
CA ALA A 34 -4.57 7.30 -15.44
C ALA A 34 -5.44 7.63 -14.21
N THR A 35 -5.54 8.90 -13.86
CA THR A 35 -6.39 9.40 -12.79
C THR A 35 -7.60 10.12 -13.40
N PHE A 36 -8.81 9.70 -13.07
CA PHE A 36 -10.03 10.27 -13.64
C PHE A 36 -11.21 10.24 -12.67
N HIS A 37 -12.16 11.16 -12.85
CA HIS A 37 -13.49 11.01 -12.27
C HIS A 37 -14.37 10.19 -13.20
N PHE A 38 -15.23 9.35 -12.62
CA PHE A 38 -16.26 8.62 -13.34
C PHE A 38 -17.64 8.87 -12.73
N LYS A 39 -18.66 8.80 -13.59
CA LYS A 39 -20.07 8.63 -13.24
C LYS A 39 -20.65 7.50 -14.09
N SER A 40 -21.31 6.55 -13.44
CA SER A 40 -21.88 5.37 -14.08
C SER A 40 -23.40 5.50 -14.15
N ILE A 41 -23.94 5.42 -15.36
CA ILE A 41 -25.34 5.70 -15.65
C ILE A 41 -25.96 4.47 -16.31
N LEU A 42 -27.03 3.94 -15.74
CA LEU A 42 -27.80 2.87 -16.41
C LEU A 42 -28.49 3.45 -17.63
N SER A 43 -28.44 2.69 -18.72
CA SER A 43 -29.24 3.02 -19.89
C SER A 43 -30.72 3.05 -19.50
N PRO A 44 -31.46 4.12 -19.88
CA PRO A 44 -32.86 4.25 -19.53
C PRO A 44 -33.66 3.09 -20.11
N LYS A 45 -34.77 2.73 -19.44
CA LYS A 45 -35.74 1.83 -20.06
C LYS A 45 -36.41 2.55 -21.23
N ALA A 46 -36.85 1.80 -22.24
CA ALA A 46 -37.62 2.37 -23.34
C ALA A 46 -38.84 3.13 -22.78
N GLY A 47 -38.88 4.45 -23.00
CA GLY A 47 -39.94 5.35 -22.52
C GLY A 47 -39.65 6.13 -21.24
N GLU A 48 -38.50 5.93 -20.58
CA GLU A 48 -38.06 6.75 -19.44
C GLU A 48 -37.00 7.77 -19.90
N GLU A 49 -37.21 9.07 -19.65
CA GLU A 49 -36.21 10.12 -19.96
C GLU A 49 -35.19 10.32 -18.83
N VAL A 50 -35.42 9.74 -17.65
CA VAL A 50 -34.58 9.99 -16.46
C VAL A 50 -33.37 9.07 -16.44
N GLU A 51 -32.18 9.66 -16.49
CA GLU A 51 -30.90 8.96 -16.30
C GLU A 51 -30.80 8.42 -14.86
N THR A 52 -30.61 7.10 -14.71
CA THR A 52 -30.38 6.48 -13.39
C THR A 52 -28.88 6.38 -13.12
N VAL A 53 -28.38 7.23 -12.22
CA VAL A 53 -26.96 7.22 -11.80
C VAL A 53 -26.74 6.16 -10.72
N ILE A 54 -25.80 5.25 -10.96
CA ILE A 54 -25.42 4.17 -10.04
C ILE A 54 -24.29 4.61 -9.11
N ASP A 55 -23.25 5.22 -9.69
CA ASP A 55 -22.04 5.60 -8.98
C ASP A 55 -21.52 6.94 -9.51
N ASP A 56 -20.96 7.76 -8.63
CA ASP A 56 -20.38 9.06 -8.96
C ASP A 56 -19.20 9.36 -8.05
N SER A 57 -17.99 9.25 -8.59
CA SER A 57 -16.75 9.50 -7.85
C SER A 57 -16.63 10.94 -7.31
N LYS A 58 -17.30 11.93 -7.93
CA LYS A 58 -17.25 13.32 -7.47
C LYS A 58 -18.00 13.51 -6.15
N LYS A 59 -19.03 12.71 -5.88
CA LYS A 59 -19.75 12.73 -4.59
C LYS A 59 -18.86 12.35 -3.41
N HIS A 60 -17.80 11.58 -3.67
CA HIS A 60 -16.82 11.16 -2.67
C HIS A 60 -15.53 12.00 -2.70
N LEU A 61 -15.44 13.01 -3.58
CA LEU A 61 -14.27 13.87 -3.79
C LEU A 61 -12.96 13.11 -4.02
N LYS A 62 -13.03 11.87 -4.51
CA LYS A 62 -11.87 10.99 -4.71
C LYS A 62 -11.89 10.46 -6.15
N PRO A 63 -10.90 10.80 -6.99
CA PRO A 63 -10.80 10.25 -8.33
C PRO A 63 -10.39 8.78 -8.29
N PHE A 64 -10.68 8.07 -9.37
CA PHE A 64 -10.23 6.70 -9.58
C PHE A 64 -8.86 6.68 -10.24
N GLU A 65 -8.01 5.74 -9.83
CA GLU A 65 -6.69 5.52 -10.43
C GLU A 65 -6.67 4.15 -11.13
N LEU A 66 -6.42 4.17 -12.44
CA LEU A 66 -6.33 2.98 -13.28
C LEU A 66 -4.89 2.81 -13.77
N LEU A 67 -4.35 1.59 -13.67
CA LEU A 67 -3.06 1.24 -14.27
C LEU A 67 -3.26 0.56 -15.62
N ILE A 68 -2.66 1.12 -16.65
CA ILE A 68 -2.74 0.60 -18.02
C ILE A 68 -1.96 -0.71 -18.14
N GLY A 69 -2.55 -1.73 -18.77
CA GLY A 69 -1.91 -3.02 -19.02
C GLY A 69 -1.96 -4.02 -17.86
N LYS A 70 -2.47 -3.60 -16.69
CA LYS A 70 -2.91 -4.56 -15.67
C LYS A 70 -4.31 -5.00 -16.07
N LYS A 71 -4.50 -6.28 -16.35
CA LYS A 71 -5.82 -6.85 -16.70
C LYS A 71 -6.79 -6.71 -15.52
N PHE A 72 -7.37 -5.52 -15.34
CA PHE A 72 -8.40 -5.26 -14.35
C PHE A 72 -9.71 -5.93 -14.76
N LYS A 73 -10.61 -6.12 -13.79
CA LYS A 73 -11.93 -6.72 -13.99
C LYS A 73 -12.85 -5.92 -14.94
N LEU A 74 -12.47 -4.69 -15.34
CA LEU A 74 -13.24 -3.88 -16.30
C LEU A 74 -12.33 -3.32 -17.39
N GLN A 75 -12.04 -4.15 -18.39
CA GLN A 75 -11.13 -3.81 -19.50
C GLN A 75 -11.64 -2.62 -20.33
N CYS A 76 -12.96 -2.41 -20.40
CA CYS A 76 -13.52 -1.32 -21.20
C CYS A 76 -13.08 0.07 -20.72
N TRP A 77 -12.83 0.27 -19.42
CA TRP A 77 -12.32 1.56 -18.92
C TRP A 77 -10.94 1.89 -19.48
N GLU A 78 -10.06 0.89 -19.59
CA GLU A 78 -8.71 1.08 -20.15
C GLU A 78 -8.79 1.57 -21.61
N GLU A 79 -9.63 0.94 -22.42
CA GLU A 79 -9.83 1.34 -23.81
C GLU A 79 -10.51 2.70 -23.94
N CYS A 80 -11.44 3.04 -23.04
CA CYS A 80 -12.08 4.36 -23.01
C CYS A 80 -11.05 5.47 -22.73
N VAL A 81 -10.28 5.35 -21.63
CA VAL A 81 -9.35 6.40 -21.20
C VAL A 81 -8.21 6.63 -22.19
N LYS A 82 -7.74 5.59 -22.90
CA LYS A 82 -6.71 5.70 -23.95
C LYS A 82 -7.11 6.64 -25.09
N THR A 83 -8.40 6.86 -25.30
CA THR A 83 -8.88 7.79 -26.34
C THR A 83 -8.92 9.25 -25.90
N MET A 84 -8.72 9.54 -24.61
CA MET A 84 -9.00 10.83 -24.00
C MET A 84 -7.76 11.74 -23.94
N LEU A 85 -7.99 13.05 -23.97
CA LEU A 85 -7.03 14.10 -23.66
C LEU A 85 -7.11 14.54 -22.20
N HIS A 86 -6.06 15.21 -21.71
CA HIS A 86 -6.06 15.77 -20.36
C HIS A 86 -7.18 16.80 -20.18
N GLY A 87 -8.02 16.64 -19.17
CA GLY A 87 -9.18 17.49 -18.90
C GLY A 87 -10.40 17.22 -19.79
N GLU A 88 -10.33 16.20 -20.66
CA GLU A 88 -11.45 15.80 -21.51
C GLU A 88 -12.57 15.19 -20.66
N ILE A 89 -13.82 15.50 -21.03
CA ILE A 89 -15.01 14.83 -20.51
C ILE A 89 -15.71 14.12 -21.67
N SER A 90 -15.87 12.80 -21.56
CA SER A 90 -16.48 11.97 -22.59
C SER A 90 -17.43 10.94 -21.98
N ARG A 91 -18.54 10.69 -22.67
CA ARG A 91 -19.49 9.61 -22.36
C ARG A 91 -19.19 8.40 -23.22
N PHE A 92 -19.09 7.23 -22.60
CA PHE A 92 -18.83 5.96 -23.24
C PHE A 92 -20.00 5.04 -23.00
N HIS A 93 -20.76 4.75 -24.04
CA HIS A 93 -21.86 3.78 -23.99
C HIS A 93 -21.27 2.38 -24.18
N CYS A 94 -21.25 1.61 -23.09
CA CYS A 94 -20.68 0.27 -23.05
C CYS A 94 -21.80 -0.78 -23.10
N PRO A 95 -21.73 -1.75 -24.03
CA PRO A 95 -22.71 -2.81 -24.11
C PRO A 95 -22.52 -3.82 -22.97
N VAL A 96 -23.53 -4.67 -22.72
CA VAL A 96 -23.61 -5.56 -21.54
C VAL A 96 -22.37 -6.45 -21.41
N GLU A 97 -21.86 -6.95 -22.53
CA GLU A 97 -20.70 -7.85 -22.61
C GLU A 97 -19.44 -7.23 -22.02
N GLN A 98 -19.35 -5.90 -22.02
CA GLN A 98 -18.19 -5.15 -21.53
C GLN A 98 -18.32 -4.74 -20.05
N VAL A 99 -19.49 -4.95 -19.43
CA VAL A 99 -19.81 -4.46 -18.08
C VAL A 99 -20.40 -5.56 -17.17
N LEU A 100 -20.21 -6.83 -17.54
CA LEU A 100 -20.69 -8.00 -16.77
C LEU A 100 -20.22 -7.95 -15.30
N ASP A 101 -18.96 -7.59 -15.09
CA ASP A 101 -18.33 -7.53 -13.76
C ASP A 101 -18.58 -6.21 -13.02
N TYR A 102 -19.26 -5.24 -13.65
CA TYR A 102 -19.49 -3.92 -13.07
C TYR A 102 -20.17 -3.95 -11.70
N PRO A 103 -21.21 -4.78 -11.43
CA PRO A 103 -21.84 -4.84 -10.10
C PRO A 103 -20.83 -5.19 -8.99
N THR A 104 -19.92 -6.14 -9.24
CA THR A 104 -18.89 -6.54 -8.29
C THR A 104 -17.84 -5.45 -8.08
N ILE A 105 -17.50 -4.73 -9.15
CA ILE A 105 -16.54 -3.62 -9.09
C ILE A 105 -17.15 -2.43 -8.35
N SER A 106 -18.40 -2.08 -8.64
CA SER A 106 -19.15 -1.03 -7.97
C SER A 106 -19.25 -1.31 -6.46
N ARG A 107 -19.55 -2.55 -6.07
CA ARG A 107 -19.48 -2.97 -4.65
C ARG A 107 -18.12 -2.66 -4.03
N SER A 108 -17.04 -3.09 -4.68
CA SER A 108 -15.67 -2.88 -4.19
C SER A 108 -15.32 -1.40 -4.07
N LEU A 109 -15.77 -0.58 -5.03
CA LEU A 109 -15.60 0.87 -5.01
C LEU A 109 -16.35 1.53 -3.85
N ARG A 110 -17.61 1.13 -3.61
CA ARG A 110 -18.43 1.64 -2.50
C ARG A 110 -17.84 1.27 -1.15
N ASP A 111 -17.43 0.01 -0.97
CA ASP A 111 -16.81 -0.46 0.27
C ASP A 111 -15.53 0.34 0.58
N LEU A 112 -14.71 0.60 -0.45
CA LEU A 112 -13.52 1.45 -0.33
C LEU A 112 -13.86 2.90 0.08
N TYR A 113 -14.91 3.51 -0.47
CA TYR A 113 -15.34 4.85 -0.09
C TYR A 113 -15.94 4.93 1.32
N HIS A 114 -16.55 3.84 1.79
CA HIS A 114 -17.11 3.72 3.14
C HIS A 114 -16.09 3.25 4.19
N GLY A 115 -14.82 3.03 3.80
CA GLY A 115 -13.76 2.60 4.72
C GLY A 115 -13.95 1.18 5.27
N LYS A 116 -14.70 0.32 4.56
CA LYS A 116 -14.83 -1.09 4.93
C LYS A 116 -13.60 -1.85 4.42
N ASP A 117 -12.91 -2.53 5.32
CA ASP A 117 -11.73 -3.33 4.98
C ASP A 117 -12.12 -4.62 4.23
N HIS A 118 -11.40 -4.93 3.15
CA HIS A 118 -11.62 -6.14 2.33
C HIS A 118 -11.10 -7.44 2.97
N THR A 119 -10.77 -7.44 4.27
CA THR A 119 -10.25 -8.63 4.97
C THR A 119 -11.29 -9.70 5.25
N SER A 120 -12.58 -9.43 5.01
CA SER A 120 -13.58 -10.49 4.93
C SER A 120 -13.45 -11.24 3.61
N HIS A 121 -12.64 -12.30 3.62
CA HIS A 121 -12.70 -13.40 2.67
C HIS A 121 -14.11 -14.01 2.66
N THR A 122 -15.08 -13.35 2.04
CA THR A 122 -16.27 -14.03 1.55
C THR A 122 -15.89 -14.69 0.23
N CYS A 123 -15.30 -15.88 0.38
CA CYS A 123 -15.07 -16.84 -0.68
C CYS A 123 -16.34 -16.94 -1.55
N GLY A 124 -16.20 -17.04 -2.88
CA GLY A 124 -17.26 -16.87 -3.89
C GLY A 124 -18.50 -17.78 -3.76
N LEU A 125 -18.58 -18.62 -2.73
CA LEU A 125 -19.70 -19.49 -2.41
C LEU A 125 -20.78 -18.81 -1.54
N HIS A 126 -20.47 -17.76 -0.75
CA HIS A 126 -21.48 -17.04 0.07
C HIS A 126 -22.17 -15.87 -0.65
N ALA A 127 -21.64 -15.43 -1.80
CA ALA A 127 -22.25 -14.35 -2.60
C ALA A 127 -23.56 -14.77 -3.30
N ILE A 128 -23.90 -16.06 -3.25
CA ILE A 128 -25.06 -16.62 -3.96
C ILE A 128 -26.35 -16.44 -3.13
N GLU A 129 -26.28 -16.38 -1.80
CA GLU A 129 -27.46 -16.27 -0.93
C GLU A 129 -27.73 -14.84 -0.40
N ASP A 130 -26.70 -14.07 -0.03
CA ASP A 130 -26.86 -12.74 0.59
C ASP A 130 -26.76 -11.54 -0.38
N GLY A 131 -26.43 -11.78 -1.66
CA GLY A 131 -26.22 -10.73 -2.66
C GLY A 131 -24.96 -9.87 -2.41
N LEU A 132 -24.84 -8.77 -3.15
CA LEU A 132 -23.72 -7.82 -3.11
C LEU A 132 -23.77 -6.83 -1.95
N GLY A 133 -24.77 -6.92 -1.07
CA GLY A 133 -24.96 -5.98 0.07
C GLY A 133 -25.52 -4.61 -0.33
N TYR A 134 -25.87 -4.40 -1.61
CA TYR A 134 -26.51 -3.17 -2.11
C TYR A 134 -27.67 -3.56 -3.05
N ASP A 135 -28.89 -3.13 -2.74
CA ASP A 135 -30.11 -3.54 -3.44
C ASP A 135 -30.14 -3.18 -4.93
N ASP A 136 -29.59 -2.02 -5.28
CA ASP A 136 -29.46 -1.57 -6.66
C ASP A 136 -28.46 -2.43 -7.44
N LEU A 137 -27.32 -2.80 -6.84
CA LEU A 137 -26.35 -3.70 -7.44
C LEU A 137 -26.87 -5.13 -7.55
N ASN A 138 -27.65 -5.59 -6.57
CA ASN A 138 -28.35 -6.88 -6.63
C ASN A 138 -29.32 -6.94 -7.82
N LYS A 139 -30.07 -5.85 -8.05
CA LYS A 139 -30.97 -5.72 -9.21
C LYS A 139 -30.17 -5.70 -10.52
N LEU A 140 -29.06 -4.96 -10.56
CA LEU A 140 -28.20 -4.89 -11.74
C LEU A 140 -27.56 -6.24 -12.07
N GLN A 141 -27.12 -7.00 -11.07
CA GLN A 141 -26.53 -8.32 -11.26
C GLN A 141 -27.54 -9.32 -11.81
N LYS A 142 -28.81 -9.24 -11.38
CA LYS A 142 -29.91 -10.07 -11.91
C LYS A 142 -30.35 -9.65 -13.31
N HIS A 143 -30.30 -8.35 -13.60
CA HIS A 143 -30.77 -7.77 -14.86
C HIS A 143 -29.70 -6.83 -15.41
N LEU A 144 -28.66 -7.42 -16.00
CA LEU A 144 -27.57 -6.67 -16.60
C LEU A 144 -28.09 -5.78 -17.74
N LYS A 145 -27.58 -4.56 -17.78
CA LYS A 145 -27.94 -3.54 -18.76
C LYS A 145 -26.69 -2.84 -19.28
N PRO A 146 -26.74 -2.26 -20.49
CA PRO A 146 -25.69 -1.35 -20.95
C PRO A 146 -25.52 -0.19 -19.97
N ILE A 147 -24.27 0.20 -19.74
CA ILE A 147 -23.90 1.28 -18.83
C ILE A 147 -23.20 2.35 -19.64
N THR A 148 -23.60 3.60 -19.44
CA THR A 148 -22.88 4.76 -19.96
C THR A 148 -21.97 5.29 -18.87
N PHE A 149 -20.66 5.31 -19.14
CA PHE A 149 -19.68 5.93 -18.26
C PHE A 149 -19.37 7.34 -18.73
N GLU A 150 -19.62 8.34 -17.89
CA GLU A 150 -19.12 9.70 -18.09
C GLU A 150 -17.78 9.81 -17.35
N LEU A 151 -16.69 9.94 -18.11
CA LEU A 151 -15.33 10.00 -17.59
C LEU A 151 -14.77 11.41 -17.77
N GLU A 152 -14.07 11.91 -16.75
CA GLU A 152 -13.27 13.13 -16.80
C GLU A 152 -11.81 12.78 -16.50
N LEU A 153 -10.95 12.81 -17.53
CA LEU A 153 -9.54 12.46 -17.38
C LEU A 153 -8.78 13.61 -16.73
N LEU A 154 -8.26 13.41 -15.52
CA LEU A 154 -7.56 14.45 -14.77
C LEU A 154 -6.08 14.49 -15.10
N LYS A 155 -5.40 13.34 -15.07
CA LYS A 155 -3.97 13.25 -15.38
C LYS A 155 -3.58 11.84 -15.83
N VAL A 156 -2.46 11.75 -16.52
CA VAL A 156 -1.78 10.50 -16.87
C VAL A 156 -0.33 10.63 -16.47
N GLU A 157 0.14 9.70 -15.65
CA GLU A 157 1.50 9.62 -15.15
C GLU A 157 2.18 8.40 -15.79
N GLU A 158 3.32 8.61 -16.45
CA GLU A 158 4.13 7.52 -16.98
C GLU A 158 4.70 6.65 -15.81
N PRO A 159 5.09 5.38 -16.06
CA PRO A 159 5.50 4.45 -15.00
C PRO A 159 6.63 4.91 -14.08
N ASP A 160 7.46 5.86 -14.55
CA ASP A 160 8.59 6.46 -13.85
C ASP A 160 8.22 7.72 -13.06
N MET A 161 7.04 8.28 -13.29
CA MET A 161 6.55 9.52 -12.66
C MET A 161 5.84 9.28 -11.32
N TYR A 162 5.59 8.03 -10.94
CA TYR A 162 4.94 7.68 -9.68
C TYR A 162 5.62 6.47 -9.01
N GLU A 163 5.52 6.40 -7.67
CA GLU A 163 6.04 5.25 -6.93
C GLU A 163 5.03 4.09 -7.03
N LYS A 164 5.41 3.03 -7.73
CA LYS A 164 4.60 1.82 -7.87
C LYS A 164 4.38 1.15 -6.51
N GLU A 165 3.16 0.68 -6.26
CA GLU A 165 2.87 -0.15 -5.09
C GLU A 165 3.37 -1.58 -5.30
N LEU A 166 3.60 -2.34 -4.22
CA LEU A 166 4.17 -3.68 -4.27
C LEU A 166 3.41 -4.64 -5.21
N TRP A 167 2.08 -4.58 -5.25
CA TRP A 167 1.26 -5.44 -6.13
C TRP A 167 1.37 -5.07 -7.62
N GLN A 168 1.94 -3.91 -7.94
CA GLN A 168 2.09 -3.42 -9.30
C GLN A 168 3.39 -3.93 -9.95
N MET A 169 4.37 -4.37 -9.15
CA MET A 169 5.66 -4.82 -9.63
C MET A 169 5.66 -6.31 -9.99
N ASP A 170 6.47 -6.71 -10.97
CA ASP A 170 6.81 -8.10 -11.20
C ASP A 170 8.07 -8.53 -10.42
N ALA A 171 8.42 -9.82 -10.45
CA ALA A 171 9.53 -10.32 -9.64
C ALA A 171 10.90 -9.73 -10.03
N PRO A 172 11.27 -9.62 -11.32
CA PRO A 172 12.49 -8.92 -11.73
C PRO A 172 12.51 -7.44 -11.31
N GLU A 173 11.40 -6.72 -11.47
CA GLU A 173 11.29 -5.32 -11.08
C GLU A 173 11.42 -5.13 -9.56
N MET A 174 10.83 -6.02 -8.75
CA MET A 174 11.01 -6.02 -7.30
C MET A 174 12.48 -6.17 -6.92
N LEU A 175 13.18 -7.14 -7.51
CA LEU A 175 14.62 -7.35 -7.24
C LEU A 175 15.47 -6.14 -7.64
N ALA A 176 15.18 -5.53 -8.78
CA ALA A 176 15.90 -4.34 -9.26
C ALA A 176 15.66 -3.11 -8.39
N ASN A 177 14.47 -2.97 -7.79
CA ASN A 177 14.14 -1.84 -6.92
C ASN A 177 14.71 -1.94 -5.51
N VAL A 178 14.98 -3.15 -4.99
CA VAL A 178 15.50 -3.34 -3.62
C VAL A 178 16.79 -2.53 -3.35
N PRO A 179 17.85 -2.58 -4.19
CA PRO A 179 19.04 -1.76 -4.00
C PRO A 179 18.73 -0.25 -4.05
N ARG A 180 17.88 0.17 -4.99
CA ARG A 180 17.49 1.57 -5.16
C ARG A 180 16.80 2.12 -3.91
N TYR A 181 15.84 1.37 -3.36
CA TYR A 181 15.18 1.73 -2.11
C TYR A 181 16.12 1.73 -0.92
N HIS A 182 17.06 0.78 -0.86
CA HIS A 182 18.06 0.75 0.21
C HIS A 182 18.95 1.99 0.18
N GLU A 183 19.48 2.36 -0.98
CA GLU A 183 20.33 3.53 -1.17
C GLU A 183 19.59 4.85 -0.90
N GLU A 184 18.36 4.98 -1.42
CA GLU A 184 17.51 6.14 -1.17
C GLU A 184 17.18 6.29 0.31
N GLY A 185 16.82 5.18 0.98
CA GLY A 185 16.60 5.14 2.42
C GLY A 185 17.85 5.56 3.21
N ASN A 186 19.02 5.06 2.82
CA ASN A 186 20.29 5.43 3.45
C ASN A 186 20.60 6.92 3.30
N ARG A 187 20.34 7.49 2.12
CA ARG A 187 20.50 8.93 1.86
C ARG A 187 19.56 9.75 2.73
N LEU A 188 18.27 9.44 2.70
CA LEU A 188 17.24 10.14 3.49
C LEU A 188 17.50 10.05 5.00
N PHE A 189 17.99 8.90 5.47
CA PHE A 189 18.35 8.72 6.87
C PHE A 189 19.52 9.64 7.27
N LYS A 190 20.56 9.74 6.41
CA LYS A 190 21.68 10.67 6.62
C LYS A 190 21.24 12.13 6.60
N ASP A 191 20.26 12.46 5.76
CA ASP A 191 19.66 13.80 5.67
C ASP A 191 18.71 14.12 6.86
N GLY A 192 18.56 13.21 7.83
CA GLY A 192 17.69 13.38 8.99
C GLY A 192 16.20 13.16 8.71
N LYS A 193 15.83 12.78 7.48
CA LYS A 193 14.45 12.54 7.05
C LYS A 193 14.00 11.13 7.42
N ILE A 194 13.90 10.87 8.72
CA ILE A 194 13.70 9.51 9.27
C ILE A 194 12.41 8.87 8.75
N ALA A 195 11.28 9.60 8.69
CA ALA A 195 10.01 9.05 8.24
C ALA A 195 10.00 8.69 6.74
N GLU A 196 10.73 9.44 5.91
CA GLU A 196 10.85 9.12 4.48
C GLU A 196 11.79 7.93 4.27
N ALA A 197 12.90 7.88 5.02
CA ALA A 197 13.83 6.75 5.01
C ALA A 197 13.14 5.44 5.41
N GLU A 198 12.31 5.49 6.46
CA GLU A 198 11.50 4.37 6.92
C GLU A 198 10.66 3.78 5.79
N LYS A 199 9.93 4.63 5.04
CA LYS A 199 9.09 4.18 3.93
C LYS A 199 9.90 3.44 2.87
N LYS A 200 11.10 3.93 2.54
CA LYS A 200 11.98 3.28 1.57
C LYS A 200 12.47 1.92 2.05
N TYR A 201 12.88 1.79 3.31
CA TYR A 201 13.24 0.48 3.86
C TYR A 201 12.04 -0.48 3.90
N ALA A 202 10.85 0.01 4.26
CA ALA A 202 9.62 -0.79 4.25
C ALA A 202 9.28 -1.32 2.84
N ASN A 203 9.40 -0.48 1.81
CA ASN A 203 9.20 -0.88 0.42
C ASN A 203 10.19 -1.98 0.01
N ALA A 204 11.48 -1.83 0.33
CA ALA A 204 12.50 -2.84 0.04
C ALA A 204 12.23 -4.18 0.75
N ILE A 205 11.85 -4.13 2.04
CA ILE A 205 11.48 -5.33 2.82
C ILE A 205 10.25 -5.99 2.20
N GLY A 206 9.24 -5.20 1.81
CA GLY A 206 8.02 -5.70 1.17
C GLY A 206 8.30 -6.43 -0.15
N CYS A 207 9.19 -5.90 -0.99
CA CYS A 207 9.64 -6.56 -2.21
C CYS A 207 10.26 -7.94 -1.91
N LEU A 208 11.21 -8.00 -0.96
CA LEU A 208 11.89 -9.26 -0.61
C LEU A 208 10.92 -10.28 0.02
N LYS A 209 10.04 -9.85 0.93
CA LYS A 209 9.04 -10.74 1.54
C LYS A 209 8.06 -11.28 0.50
N HIS A 210 7.62 -10.46 -0.46
CA HIS A 210 6.74 -10.93 -1.54
C HIS A 210 7.42 -11.98 -2.43
N LEU A 211 8.69 -11.79 -2.77
CA LEU A 211 9.48 -12.76 -3.52
C LEU A 211 9.66 -14.06 -2.72
N GLN A 212 9.97 -13.94 -1.44
CA GLN A 212 10.24 -15.08 -0.55
C GLN A 212 9.02 -16.01 -0.38
N ILE A 213 7.79 -15.47 -0.42
CA ILE A 213 6.54 -16.26 -0.37
C ILE A 213 6.43 -17.24 -1.54
N LYS A 214 7.04 -16.92 -2.69
CA LYS A 214 7.01 -17.77 -3.89
C LYS A 214 8.08 -18.87 -3.86
N GLU A 215 9.01 -18.80 -2.92
CA GLU A 215 10.11 -19.73 -2.77
C GLU A 215 9.82 -20.77 -1.69
N ARG A 216 10.35 -21.99 -1.86
CA ARG A 216 10.24 -23.03 -0.83
C ARG A 216 11.19 -22.70 0.34
N PRO A 217 10.72 -22.68 1.60
CA PRO A 217 11.58 -22.46 2.75
C PRO A 217 12.81 -23.37 2.78
N GLY A 218 13.98 -22.78 3.01
CA GLY A 218 15.25 -23.49 3.13
C GLY A 218 15.99 -23.77 1.81
N THR A 219 15.44 -23.42 0.63
CA THR A 219 16.22 -23.44 -0.61
C THR A 219 17.25 -22.30 -0.64
N ASP A 220 18.31 -22.44 -1.42
CA ASP A 220 19.35 -21.40 -1.55
C ASP A 220 18.75 -20.04 -1.95
N SER A 221 17.76 -20.03 -2.85
CA SER A 221 17.01 -18.82 -3.26
C SER A 221 16.26 -18.20 -2.08
N TRP A 222 15.55 -19.02 -1.28
CA TRP A 222 14.83 -18.54 -0.10
C TRP A 222 15.78 -17.96 0.96
N VAL A 223 16.91 -18.64 1.20
CA VAL A 223 17.93 -18.21 2.17
C VAL A 223 18.62 -16.93 1.72
N ASP A 224 18.91 -16.79 0.43
CA ASP A 224 19.49 -15.57 -0.14
C ASP A 224 18.53 -14.37 0.00
N LEU A 225 17.24 -14.55 -0.27
CA LEU A 225 16.22 -13.52 -0.03
C LEU A 225 16.10 -13.18 1.46
N ASP A 226 16.15 -14.19 2.34
CA ASP A 226 16.10 -14.00 3.79
C ASP A 226 17.28 -13.15 4.29
N LYS A 227 18.48 -13.48 3.81
CA LYS A 227 19.73 -12.75 4.11
C LYS A 227 19.66 -11.30 3.66
N LYS A 228 19.12 -11.04 2.46
CA LYS A 228 18.97 -9.67 1.91
C LYS A 228 18.04 -8.80 2.76
N GLN A 229 17.12 -9.37 3.53
CA GLN A 229 16.24 -8.62 4.42
C GLN A 229 16.97 -8.05 5.65
N ILE A 230 18.01 -8.73 6.14
CA ILE A 230 18.71 -8.37 7.40
C ILE A 230 19.17 -6.89 7.43
N PRO A 231 19.95 -6.36 6.47
CA PRO A 231 20.38 -4.97 6.52
C PRO A 231 19.22 -3.98 6.46
N LEU A 232 18.15 -4.30 5.73
CA LEU A 232 16.97 -3.45 5.59
C LEU A 232 16.16 -3.41 6.89
N LEU A 233 15.94 -4.56 7.53
CA LEU A 233 15.27 -4.66 8.83
C LEU A 233 16.04 -3.92 9.92
N LEU A 234 17.38 -4.01 9.93
CA LEU A 234 18.21 -3.26 10.87
C LEU A 234 18.11 -1.74 10.69
N ASN A 235 18.05 -1.29 9.44
CA ASN A 235 17.88 0.12 9.11
C ASN A 235 16.46 0.62 9.45
N TYR A 236 15.44 -0.19 9.17
CA TYR A 236 14.06 0.08 9.55
C TYR A 236 13.89 0.14 11.07
N ALA A 237 14.45 -0.82 11.80
CA ALA A 237 14.46 -0.84 13.26
C ALA A 237 15.17 0.40 13.84
N GLN A 238 16.25 0.87 13.19
CA GLN A 238 16.88 2.12 13.58
C GLN A 238 15.94 3.31 13.42
N CYS A 239 15.21 3.41 12.30
CA CYS A 239 14.22 4.48 12.12
C CYS A 239 13.16 4.46 13.23
N LYS A 240 12.68 3.26 13.60
CA LYS A 240 11.72 3.09 14.71
C LYS A 240 12.28 3.49 16.06
N LEU A 241 13.54 3.16 16.33
CA LEU A 241 14.23 3.63 17.52
C LEU A 241 14.32 5.16 17.57
N ASN A 242 14.63 5.81 16.44
CA ASN A 242 14.67 7.27 16.34
C ASN A 242 13.29 7.94 16.52
N GLN A 243 12.21 7.24 16.18
CA GLN A 243 10.83 7.70 16.32
C GLN A 243 10.22 7.37 17.69
N ASN A 244 10.98 6.76 18.61
CA ASN A 244 10.51 6.24 19.90
C ASN A 244 9.46 5.10 19.79
N GLU A 245 9.38 4.44 18.64
CA GLU A 245 8.53 3.27 18.40
C GLU A 245 9.24 1.99 18.86
N PHE A 246 9.48 1.88 20.17
CA PHE A 246 10.35 0.84 20.75
C PHE A 246 9.83 -0.58 20.55
N SER A 247 8.52 -0.80 20.66
CA SER A 247 7.90 -2.11 20.44
C SER A 247 8.15 -2.62 19.02
N VAL A 248 7.99 -1.75 18.02
CA VAL A 248 8.22 -2.10 16.61
C VAL A 248 9.70 -2.35 16.35
N CYS A 249 10.60 -1.56 16.96
CA CYS A 249 12.04 -1.81 16.91
C CYS A 249 12.40 -3.20 17.48
N ILE A 250 11.82 -3.58 18.62
CA ILE A 250 12.03 -4.89 19.24
C ILE A 250 11.59 -6.01 18.31
N THR A 251 10.37 -5.94 17.77
CA THR A 251 9.85 -6.95 16.84
C THR A 251 10.76 -7.15 15.63
N ASN A 252 11.20 -6.06 14.99
CA ASN A 252 12.07 -6.16 13.82
C ASN A 252 13.47 -6.71 14.16
N CYS A 253 14.05 -6.33 15.30
CA CYS A 253 15.34 -6.89 15.71
C CYS A 253 15.23 -8.37 16.10
N THR A 254 14.11 -8.78 16.72
CA THR A 254 13.82 -10.19 16.99
C THR A 254 13.70 -10.98 15.70
N GLU A 255 12.96 -10.46 14.69
CA GLU A 255 12.88 -11.09 13.37
C GLU A 255 14.29 -11.29 12.77
N VAL A 256 15.17 -10.29 12.85
CA VAL A 256 16.57 -10.44 12.41
C VAL A 256 17.28 -11.56 13.16
N LEU A 257 17.12 -11.66 14.48
CA LEU A 257 17.79 -12.68 15.30
C LEU A 257 17.23 -14.09 15.11
N GLU A 258 16.03 -14.22 14.56
CA GLU A 258 15.40 -15.49 14.20
C GLU A 258 15.75 -15.97 12.78
N LYS A 259 16.30 -15.08 11.94
CA LYS A 259 16.79 -15.42 10.60
C LYS A 259 18.07 -16.28 10.66
N ILE A 260 18.27 -17.10 9.62
CA ILE A 260 19.37 -18.08 9.52
C ILE A 260 20.73 -17.40 9.69
N ASP A 261 20.98 -16.33 8.94
CA ASP A 261 22.24 -15.57 8.97
C ASP A 261 22.22 -14.43 10.01
N GLY A 262 21.17 -14.34 10.82
CA GLY A 262 20.92 -13.20 11.69
C GLY A 262 21.07 -13.50 13.19
N THR A 263 21.16 -14.77 13.58
CA THR A 263 21.17 -15.19 15.00
C THR A 263 22.20 -14.46 15.85
N ASP A 264 23.42 -14.26 15.37
CA ASP A 264 24.50 -13.57 16.10
C ASP A 264 24.73 -12.12 15.61
N ASN A 265 23.69 -11.47 15.10
CA ASN A 265 23.80 -10.10 14.63
C ASN A 265 23.94 -9.10 15.79
N VAL A 266 25.17 -8.64 16.04
CA VAL A 266 25.51 -7.67 17.10
C VAL A 266 24.69 -6.38 17.00
N LYS A 267 24.44 -5.88 15.77
CA LYS A 267 23.65 -4.66 15.57
C LYS A 267 22.19 -4.84 15.97
N ALA A 268 21.61 -6.01 15.71
CA ALA A 268 20.24 -6.34 16.13
C ALA A 268 20.15 -6.41 17.66
N LEU A 269 21.06 -7.15 18.31
CA LEU A 269 21.12 -7.25 19.77
C LEU A 269 21.27 -5.88 20.43
N PHE A 270 22.18 -5.05 19.91
CA PHE A 270 22.42 -3.73 20.48
C PHE A 270 21.20 -2.81 20.34
N LYS A 271 20.56 -2.77 19.16
CA LYS A 271 19.34 -1.97 18.94
C LYS A 271 18.17 -2.46 19.79
N ARG A 272 17.97 -3.78 19.88
CA ARG A 272 16.91 -4.39 20.69
C ARG A 272 17.11 -4.13 22.18
N GLY A 273 18.34 -4.31 22.67
CA GLY A 273 18.72 -3.98 24.05
C GLY A 273 18.48 -2.51 24.38
N LYS A 274 18.80 -1.60 23.45
CA LYS A 274 18.52 -0.17 23.60
C LYS A 274 17.01 0.13 23.63
N ALA A 275 16.22 -0.51 22.77
CA ALA A 275 14.76 -0.38 22.81
C ALA A 275 14.15 -0.92 24.12
N HIS A 276 14.62 -2.08 24.60
CA HIS A 276 14.23 -2.62 25.91
C HIS A 276 14.57 -1.67 27.06
N ALA A 277 15.74 -1.01 27.01
CA ALA A 277 16.12 0.01 27.99
C ALA A 277 15.15 1.20 27.99
N MET A 278 14.59 1.58 26.84
CA MET A 278 13.63 2.68 26.74
C MET A 278 12.27 2.38 27.39
N ILE A 279 11.86 1.11 27.39
CA ILE A 279 10.62 0.64 28.02
C ILE A 279 10.84 -0.01 29.39
N LEU A 280 12.04 0.13 29.97
CA LEU A 280 12.42 -0.40 31.28
C LEU A 280 12.24 -1.93 31.41
N ASN A 281 12.48 -2.66 30.31
CA ASN A 281 12.56 -4.11 30.33
C ASN A 281 14.00 -4.56 30.65
N GLU A 282 14.37 -4.47 31.92
CA GLU A 282 15.76 -4.60 32.41
C GLU A 282 16.39 -5.96 32.09
N LYS A 283 15.65 -7.06 32.30
CA LYS A 283 16.17 -8.43 32.14
C LYS A 283 16.54 -8.68 30.68
N GLU A 284 15.65 -8.37 29.75
CA GLU A 284 15.86 -8.54 28.31
C GLU A 284 16.94 -7.60 27.79
N CYS A 285 16.95 -6.34 28.26
CA CYS A 285 18.00 -5.37 27.95
C CYS A 285 19.39 -5.90 28.31
N LYS A 286 19.58 -6.37 29.55
CA LYS A 286 20.86 -6.92 30.02
C LYS A 286 21.26 -8.18 29.25
N SER A 287 20.30 -9.06 28.97
CA SER A 287 20.53 -10.28 28.19
C SER A 287 21.09 -9.95 26.79
N ASP A 288 20.43 -9.04 26.07
CA ASP A 288 20.84 -8.62 24.73
C ASP A 288 22.22 -7.96 24.73
N PHE A 289 22.46 -7.05 25.67
CA PHE A 289 23.74 -6.36 25.78
C PHE A 289 24.90 -7.28 26.17
N GLN A 290 24.68 -8.21 27.11
CA GLN A 290 25.69 -9.21 27.46
C GLN A 290 26.03 -10.10 26.26
N ARG A 291 25.03 -10.50 25.48
CA ARG A 291 25.26 -11.28 24.26
C ARG A 291 26.00 -10.46 23.20
N ALA A 292 25.65 -9.19 23.00
CA ALA A 292 26.33 -8.30 22.08
C ALA A 292 27.82 -8.13 22.43
N ILE A 293 28.15 -7.95 23.72
CA ILE A 293 29.54 -7.87 24.21
C ILE A 293 30.31 -9.17 23.97
N LYS A 294 29.68 -10.32 24.21
CA LYS A 294 30.33 -11.63 23.99
C LYS A 294 30.72 -11.84 22.53
N LEU A 295 29.87 -11.36 21.61
CA LEU A 295 30.10 -11.48 20.16
C LEU A 295 31.07 -10.40 19.64
N ASP A 296 30.99 -9.18 20.17
CA ASP A 296 31.88 -8.07 19.80
C ASP A 296 32.19 -7.21 21.04
N PRO A 297 33.35 -7.44 21.69
CA PRO A 297 33.75 -6.68 22.88
C PRO A 297 33.90 -5.16 22.65
N THR A 298 34.03 -4.70 21.39
CA THR A 298 34.19 -3.27 21.09
C THR A 298 32.95 -2.46 21.44
N VAL A 299 31.76 -3.11 21.54
CA VAL A 299 30.51 -2.44 21.91
C VAL A 299 30.37 -2.19 23.42
N GLN A 300 31.24 -2.75 24.27
CA GLN A 300 31.14 -2.66 25.73
C GLN A 300 31.00 -1.21 26.24
N GLY A 301 31.78 -0.28 25.69
CA GLY A 301 31.72 1.13 26.09
C GLY A 301 30.41 1.81 25.70
N ALA A 302 29.76 1.39 24.61
CA ALA A 302 28.44 1.87 24.24
C ALA A 302 27.35 1.26 25.13
N VAL A 303 27.44 -0.05 25.40
CA VAL A 303 26.52 -0.77 26.30
C VAL A 303 26.50 -0.15 27.70
N ASN A 304 27.69 0.11 28.28
CA ASN A 304 27.78 0.67 29.64
C ASN A 304 27.06 2.02 29.73
N ARG A 305 27.17 2.87 28.71
CA ARG A 305 26.47 4.16 28.65
C ARG A 305 24.95 3.98 28.62
N GLU A 306 24.44 3.05 27.84
CA GLU A 306 22.99 2.77 27.76
C GLU A 306 22.46 2.20 29.09
N LEU A 307 23.21 1.31 29.75
CA LEU A 307 22.85 0.75 31.06
C LEU A 307 22.84 1.82 32.16
N THR A 308 23.82 2.71 32.20
CA THR A 308 23.84 3.86 33.12
C THR A 308 22.62 4.75 32.90
N ALA A 309 22.32 5.12 31.64
CA ALA A 309 21.17 5.95 31.31
C ALA A 309 19.83 5.31 31.65
N MET A 310 19.71 3.97 31.58
CA MET A 310 18.53 3.24 32.02
C MET A 310 18.36 3.32 33.54
N GLY A 311 19.43 3.05 34.32
CA GLY A 311 19.37 3.10 35.78
C GLY A 311 19.02 4.50 36.32
N GLU A 312 19.43 5.56 35.62
CA GLU A 312 19.00 6.93 35.94
C GLU A 312 17.51 7.14 35.71
N ARG A 313 16.96 6.62 34.60
CA ARG A 313 15.52 6.69 34.29
C ARG A 313 14.67 5.90 35.28
N GLU A 314 15.14 4.73 35.72
CA GLU A 314 14.48 3.95 36.77
C GLU A 314 14.41 4.72 38.09
N LYS A 315 15.52 5.31 38.55
CA LYS A 315 15.56 6.14 39.76
C LYS A 315 14.59 7.32 39.68
N GLN A 316 14.51 7.98 38.51
CA GLN A 316 13.59 9.09 38.30
C GLN A 316 12.12 8.63 38.39
N ARG A 317 11.77 7.52 37.73
CA ARG A 317 10.42 6.93 37.80
C ARG A 317 10.05 6.56 39.23
N ASP A 318 10.94 5.89 39.94
CA ASP A 318 10.68 5.40 41.31
C ASP A 318 10.56 6.57 42.30
N SER A 319 11.39 7.62 42.14
CA SER A 319 11.26 8.86 42.90
C SER A 319 9.93 9.59 42.64
N ALA A 320 9.51 9.66 41.37
CA ALA A 320 8.23 10.27 40.99
C ALA A 320 7.04 9.49 41.57
N LEU A 321 7.07 8.16 41.47
CA LEU A 321 6.06 7.28 42.06
C LEU A 321 6.00 7.46 43.59
N SER A 322 7.15 7.48 44.26
CA SER A 322 7.23 7.69 45.71
C SER A 322 6.62 9.04 46.15
N LYS A 323 6.91 10.13 45.41
CA LYS A 323 6.31 11.45 45.68
C LYS A 323 4.81 11.46 45.45
N HIS A 324 4.34 10.84 44.36
CA HIS A 324 2.92 10.74 44.05
C HIS A 324 2.15 9.98 45.13
N LEU A 325 2.66 8.81 45.55
CA LEU A 325 2.05 8.02 46.61
C LEU A 325 1.98 8.81 47.93
N LYS A 326 3.05 9.49 48.33
CA LYS A 326 3.04 10.34 49.55
C LYS A 326 2.00 11.46 49.49
N GLY A 327 1.72 12.01 48.31
CA GLY A 327 0.70 13.03 48.11
C GLY A 327 -0.74 12.51 48.11
N MET A 328 -0.96 11.20 47.93
CA MET A 328 -2.29 10.59 48.01
C MET A 328 -2.74 10.26 49.44
N PHE A 329 -1.81 10.19 50.40
CA PHE A 329 -2.07 9.81 51.79
C PHE A 329 -1.97 11.00 52.77
N ASN A 330 -1.75 12.21 52.28
CA ASN A 330 -1.78 13.47 53.04
C ASN A 330 -2.96 14.34 52.61
#